data_AF-A0A952XYV2-F1
#
_entry.id   AF-A0A952XYV2-F1
#
_cell.length_a   1.000
_cell.length_b   1.000
_cell.length_c   1.000
_cell.angle_alpha   90.00
_cell.angle_beta   90.00
_cell.angle_gamma   90.00
#
_symmetry.space_group_name_H-M   'P 1'
#
loop_
_entity.id
_entity.type
_entity.pdbx_description
1 polymer ?
#
loop_
_entity_poly.entity_id
_entity_poly.type
_entity_poly.pdbx_seq_one_letter_code
_entity_poly.pdbx_strand_id
1 'polypeptide(L)'
;MKKFAFGAAALAACSLMFSFTGASAQSSLSPEQQALVKKYKITPADQQKLFGVSPTPARTASPRPRGPVKAIAAAPALPDNPLYNTYIFVSGDIYKSIGERLTNINGGTGALTDSFGVTGGFNTAFGFGDFPVRVQIGASHGVYDFKGRLGLTPNFTDKEKHTFFTAGLYKKGDIDNGDRLSVGLVYDVFQAKQWGINANANDISLSQLRGTVGVALTRSTEIGLWGTHALDTDRAAITVAGAPGVLSTIHAMDQLNFYVKHNFAFGALVTAYVGRLSGQDIGKMQYGLNAEAPLNNYWSVFSTINYVSPHTPAGPLGSGHEQFSASVGLTFYFGGNAANPSVTGNKNLPLLPVAGNSTFLVTD
;
A
#
# COMPACT_ATOMS: atom_id res chain seq x y z
N MET A 1 14.35 18.79 -33.13
CA MET A 1 13.91 18.77 -31.71
C MET A 1 12.39 18.59 -31.67
N LYS A 2 11.89 17.39 -31.40
CA LYS A 2 10.46 17.07 -31.35
C LYS A 2 9.97 17.22 -29.90
N LYS A 3 8.96 18.06 -29.68
CA LYS A 3 8.33 18.28 -28.38
C LYS A 3 7.53 17.03 -27.98
N PHE A 4 7.95 16.35 -26.91
CA PHE A 4 7.17 15.29 -26.27
C PHE A 4 6.12 15.93 -25.35
N ALA A 5 4.85 15.75 -25.68
CA ALA A 5 3.74 16.07 -24.80
C ALA A 5 3.49 14.87 -23.87
N PHE A 6 3.98 14.96 -22.64
CA PHE A 6 3.55 14.10 -21.53
C PHE A 6 2.26 14.66 -20.95
N GLY A 7 1.19 13.86 -20.87
CA GLY A 7 -0.08 14.34 -20.32
C GLY A 7 -1.07 13.23 -19.95
N ALA A 8 -1.26 13.06 -18.63
CA ALA A 8 -2.55 12.77 -17.99
C ALA A 8 -3.24 11.41 -18.20
N ALA A 9 -2.51 10.28 -18.10
CA ALA A 9 -3.15 8.95 -18.06
C ALA A 9 -3.03 8.21 -16.70
N ALA A 10 -2.11 8.60 -15.81
CA ALA A 10 -1.86 7.88 -14.56
C ALA A 10 -2.71 8.33 -13.35
N LEU A 11 -3.45 9.45 -13.43
CA LEU A 11 -4.19 10.02 -12.29
C LEU A 11 -5.70 9.67 -12.25
N ALA A 12 -6.23 8.94 -13.24
CA ALA A 12 -7.67 8.68 -13.35
C ALA A 12 -8.14 7.38 -12.65
N ALA A 13 -7.23 6.56 -12.12
CA ALA A 13 -7.59 5.30 -11.45
C ALA A 13 -8.14 5.50 -10.01
N CYS A 14 -7.90 6.66 -9.38
CA CYS A 14 -8.38 6.95 -8.02
C CYS A 14 -9.78 7.62 -7.96
N SER A 15 -10.42 7.92 -9.09
CA SER A 15 -11.65 8.74 -9.12
C SER A 15 -12.97 7.94 -9.13
N LEU A 16 -12.91 6.62 -9.12
CA LEU A 16 -14.07 5.75 -9.32
C LEU A 16 -14.51 5.09 -8.01
N MET A 17 -14.93 5.87 -7.01
CA MET A 17 -15.70 5.32 -5.87
C MET A 17 -16.64 6.27 -5.11
N PHE A 18 -16.88 7.51 -5.54
CA PHE A 18 -17.99 8.30 -4.97
C PHE A 18 -18.66 9.16 -6.04
N SER A 19 -19.85 8.74 -6.47
CA SER A 19 -20.78 9.56 -7.24
C SER A 19 -22.06 9.70 -6.43
N PHE A 20 -22.10 10.66 -5.51
CA PHE A 20 -23.36 11.14 -4.95
C PHE A 20 -23.91 12.24 -5.85
N THR A 21 -25.20 12.11 -6.13
CA THR A 21 -26.05 12.92 -7.00
C THR A 21 -25.96 14.41 -6.68
N GLY A 22 -25.81 15.22 -7.73
CA GLY A 22 -25.87 16.68 -7.64
C GLY A 22 -27.28 17.23 -7.43
N ALA A 23 -27.38 18.26 -6.60
CA ALA A 23 -28.43 19.26 -6.63
C ALA A 23 -27.79 20.64 -6.40
N SER A 24 -28.34 21.64 -7.08
CA SER A 24 -27.80 22.99 -7.26
C SER A 24 -27.80 23.88 -6.00
N ALA A 25 -26.73 24.66 -5.92
CA ALA A 25 -26.42 25.81 -5.06
C ALA A 25 -27.58 26.60 -4.39
N GLN A 26 -27.63 26.48 -3.07
CA GLN A 26 -27.50 27.62 -2.12
C GLN A 26 -26.74 27.06 -0.91
N SER A 27 -25.49 27.50 -0.69
CA SER A 27 -24.62 26.92 0.34
C SER A 27 -25.02 27.42 1.73
N SER A 28 -26.10 26.90 2.29
CA SER A 28 -26.29 26.93 3.74
C SER A 28 -25.21 26.05 4.36
N LEU A 29 -24.44 26.58 5.31
CA LEU A 29 -23.54 25.79 6.15
C LEU A 29 -24.31 24.59 6.71
N SER A 30 -23.71 23.40 6.71
CA SER A 30 -24.29 22.23 7.37
C SER A 30 -24.51 22.53 8.86
N PRO A 31 -25.45 21.84 9.55
CA PRO A 31 -25.65 22.02 10.99
C PRO A 31 -24.36 21.88 11.82
N GLU A 32 -23.46 20.99 11.39
CA GLU A 32 -22.14 20.79 12.01
C GLU A 32 -21.21 21.98 11.79
N GLN A 33 -21.18 22.52 10.56
CA GLN A 33 -20.42 23.73 10.24
C GLN A 33 -20.94 24.93 11.03
N GLN A 34 -22.26 25.06 11.20
CA GLN A 34 -22.85 26.10 12.05
C GLN A 34 -22.45 25.95 13.52
N ALA A 35 -22.41 24.71 14.03
CA ALA A 35 -21.95 24.43 15.40
C ALA A 35 -20.48 24.81 15.59
N LEU A 36 -19.60 24.55 14.61
CA LEU A 36 -18.20 24.95 14.63
C LEU A 36 -18.04 26.48 14.59
N VAL A 37 -18.77 27.15 13.68
CA VAL A 37 -18.77 28.62 13.60
C VAL A 37 -19.17 29.25 14.93
N LYS A 38 -20.22 28.73 15.56
CA LYS A 38 -20.70 29.21 16.86
C LYS A 38 -19.69 28.93 17.98
N LYS A 39 -19.12 27.72 18.02
CA LYS A 39 -18.16 27.29 19.05
C LYS A 39 -16.86 28.11 19.02
N TYR A 40 -16.35 28.37 17.83
CA TYR A 40 -15.04 29.02 17.64
C TYR A 40 -15.14 30.50 17.24
N LYS A 41 -16.36 31.07 17.23
CA LYS A 41 -16.61 32.47 16.86
C LYS A 41 -15.97 32.87 15.52
N ILE A 42 -16.05 31.98 14.54
CA ILE A 42 -15.40 32.14 13.23
C ILE A 42 -16.08 33.30 12.48
N THR A 43 -15.30 34.28 12.03
CA THR A 43 -15.83 35.45 11.32
C THR A 43 -16.43 35.04 9.96
N PRO A 44 -17.41 35.78 9.41
CA PRO A 44 -17.95 35.49 8.08
C PRO A 44 -16.87 35.46 6.97
N ALA A 45 -15.85 36.32 7.08
CA ALA A 45 -14.72 36.34 6.13
C ALA A 45 -13.89 35.05 6.20
N ASP A 46 -13.72 34.46 7.39
CA ASP A 46 -12.99 33.21 7.56
C ASP A 46 -13.87 31.98 7.28
N GLN A 47 -15.18 32.08 7.46
CA GLN A 47 -16.12 31.05 7.02
C GLN A 47 -16.03 30.83 5.50
N GLN A 48 -15.88 31.89 4.71
CA GLN A 48 -15.69 31.78 3.27
C GLN A 48 -14.34 31.15 2.91
N LYS A 49 -13.28 31.36 3.71
CA LYS A 49 -11.98 30.69 3.50
C LYS A 49 -12.01 29.22 3.91
N LEU A 50 -12.76 28.89 4.97
CA LEU A 50 -12.80 27.55 5.58
C LEU A 50 -13.84 26.62 4.92
N PHE A 51 -14.95 27.18 4.47
CA PHE A 51 -16.10 26.43 3.95
C PHE A 51 -16.51 26.85 2.54
N GLY A 52 -15.92 27.92 2.00
CA GLY A 52 -16.18 28.36 0.65
C GLY A 52 -15.65 27.35 -0.35
N VAL A 53 -16.56 26.55 -0.90
CA VAL A 53 -16.32 25.83 -2.13
C VAL A 53 -16.20 26.90 -3.21
N SER A 54 -14.98 27.25 -3.61
CA SER A 54 -14.79 28.00 -4.86
C SER A 54 -15.55 27.25 -5.95
N PRO A 55 -16.57 27.86 -6.59
CA PRO A 55 -17.26 27.20 -7.68
C PRO A 55 -16.21 26.92 -8.75
N THR A 56 -15.79 25.65 -8.85
CA THR A 56 -14.94 25.22 -9.93
C THR A 56 -15.81 25.37 -11.17
N PRO A 57 -15.48 26.26 -12.12
CA PRO A 57 -16.28 26.40 -13.32
C PRO A 57 -16.41 25.02 -13.95
N ALA A 58 -17.66 24.59 -14.17
CA ALA A 58 -17.95 23.31 -14.79
C ALA A 58 -17.29 23.28 -16.17
N ARG A 59 -16.08 22.74 -16.23
CA ARG A 59 -15.35 22.55 -17.47
C ARG A 59 -16.06 21.41 -18.18
N THR A 60 -16.94 21.74 -19.12
CA THR A 60 -17.52 20.82 -20.09
C THR A 60 -16.36 20.24 -20.90
N ALA A 61 -15.76 19.18 -20.38
CA ALA A 61 -14.76 18.41 -21.09
C ALA A 61 -15.50 17.65 -22.19
N SER A 62 -15.53 18.22 -23.39
CA SER A 62 -15.93 17.48 -24.59
C SER A 62 -15.11 16.19 -24.63
N PRO A 63 -15.73 15.00 -24.71
CA PRO A 63 -15.01 13.74 -24.79
C PRO A 63 -14.10 13.80 -26.01
N ARG A 64 -12.79 13.96 -25.80
CA ARG A 64 -11.84 13.77 -26.90
C ARG A 64 -11.98 12.30 -27.31
N PRO A 65 -12.22 11.99 -28.59
CA PRO A 65 -12.20 10.61 -29.06
C PRO A 65 -10.84 10.03 -28.68
N ARG A 66 -10.84 9.05 -27.77
CA ARG A 66 -9.63 8.32 -27.41
C ARG A 66 -9.27 7.48 -28.62
N GLY A 67 -8.23 7.90 -29.34
CA GLY A 67 -7.62 7.05 -30.36
C GLY A 67 -7.19 5.71 -29.72
N PRO A 68 -7.03 4.65 -30.53
CA PRO A 68 -6.64 3.34 -30.03
C PRO A 68 -5.33 3.48 -29.24
N VAL A 69 -5.37 3.09 -27.96
CA VAL A 69 -4.17 3.02 -27.12
C VAL A 69 -3.34 1.87 -27.64
N LYS A 70 -2.19 2.17 -28.25
CA LYS A 70 -1.27 1.16 -28.77
C LYS A 70 -0.68 0.41 -27.58
N ALA A 71 -0.87 -0.92 -27.55
CA ALA A 71 -0.23 -1.77 -26.55
C ALA A 71 1.30 -1.62 -26.61
N ILE A 72 1.93 -1.53 -25.44
CA ILE A 72 3.38 -1.59 -25.34
C ILE A 72 3.79 -3.04 -25.62
N ALA A 73 4.48 -3.28 -26.73
CA ALA A 73 4.98 -4.62 -27.06
C ALA A 73 6.07 -5.02 -26.06
N ALA A 74 5.96 -6.22 -25.50
CA ALA A 74 6.97 -6.78 -24.60
C ALA A 74 8.36 -6.74 -25.28
N ALA A 75 9.40 -6.38 -24.52
CA ALA A 75 10.75 -6.48 -25.02
C ALA A 75 11.11 -7.95 -25.29
N PRO A 76 11.85 -8.26 -26.37
CA PRO A 76 12.39 -9.61 -26.54
C PRO A 76 13.28 -9.95 -25.34
N ALA A 77 13.17 -11.18 -24.83
CA ALA A 77 14.04 -11.64 -23.76
C ALA A 77 15.50 -11.58 -24.24
N LEU A 78 16.37 -10.94 -23.44
CA LEU A 78 17.82 -10.98 -23.67
C LEU A 78 18.36 -12.24 -22.96
N PRO A 79 18.84 -13.27 -23.68
CA PRO A 79 19.21 -14.56 -23.09
C PRO A 79 20.31 -14.47 -22.03
N ASP A 80 21.13 -13.40 -22.08
CA ASP A 80 22.36 -13.28 -21.30
C ASP A 80 22.30 -12.26 -20.15
N ASN A 81 21.11 -11.72 -19.81
CA ASN A 81 21.00 -10.77 -18.71
C ASN A 81 20.75 -11.49 -17.38
N PRO A 82 21.74 -11.59 -16.45
CA PRO A 82 21.54 -12.25 -15.16
C PRO A 82 20.50 -11.55 -14.28
N LEU A 83 20.16 -10.29 -14.59
CA LEU A 83 19.15 -9.51 -13.88
C LEU A 83 17.79 -9.52 -14.59
N TYR A 84 17.57 -10.34 -15.62
CA TYR A 84 16.31 -10.36 -16.36
C TYR A 84 15.05 -10.51 -15.47
N ASN A 85 15.18 -11.24 -14.37
CA ASN A 85 14.11 -11.49 -13.40
C ASN A 85 14.14 -10.56 -12.18
N THR A 86 14.95 -9.52 -12.25
CA THR A 86 15.15 -8.56 -11.16
C THR A 86 14.48 -7.25 -11.48
N TYR A 87 13.86 -6.66 -10.47
CA TYR A 87 13.48 -5.26 -10.50
C TYR A 87 13.90 -4.56 -9.21
N ILE A 88 14.13 -3.26 -9.32
CA ILE A 88 14.30 -2.35 -8.18
C ILE A 88 13.13 -1.39 -8.14
N PHE A 89 12.82 -0.86 -6.95
CA PHE A 89 11.77 0.12 -6.79
C PHE A 89 12.15 1.19 -5.78
N VAL A 90 11.48 2.33 -5.91
CA VAL A 90 11.54 3.47 -5.00
C VAL A 90 10.15 4.07 -4.88
N SER A 91 9.72 4.42 -3.68
CA SER A 91 8.40 4.97 -3.39
C SER A 91 8.44 6.01 -2.28
N GLY A 92 7.51 6.95 -2.33
CA GLY A 92 7.04 7.64 -1.14
C GLY A 92 5.94 6.82 -0.49
N ASP A 93 5.96 6.74 0.84
CA ASP A 93 5.04 5.93 1.63
C ASP A 93 4.48 6.76 2.79
N ILE A 94 3.21 6.56 3.12
CA ILE A 94 2.59 7.00 4.36
C ILE A 94 1.95 5.79 5.01
N TYR A 95 2.08 5.66 6.32
CA TYR A 95 1.45 4.54 7.01
C TYR A 95 0.93 4.93 8.40
N LYS A 96 0.18 4.04 9.03
CA LYS A 96 -0.24 4.17 10.42
C LYS A 96 -0.28 2.76 10.99
N SER A 97 0.44 2.55 12.07
CA SER A 97 0.50 1.27 12.80
C SER A 97 0.22 1.51 14.29
N ILE A 98 0.14 0.45 15.10
CA ILE A 98 -0.05 0.56 16.55
C ILE A 98 1.08 1.30 17.25
N GLY A 99 2.29 1.30 16.68
CA GLY A 99 3.41 2.10 17.18
C GLY A 99 3.09 3.60 17.22
N GLU A 100 2.16 4.05 16.36
CA GLU A 100 1.70 5.44 16.27
C GLU A 100 0.49 5.74 17.15
N ARG A 101 0.06 4.76 17.96
CA ARG A 101 -1.08 4.92 18.83
C ARG A 101 -0.75 5.94 19.91
N LEU A 102 -1.46 7.07 19.87
CA LEU A 102 -1.47 8.08 20.92
C LEU A 102 -2.90 8.21 21.42
N THR A 103 -3.25 7.38 22.39
CA THR A 103 -4.57 7.49 23.01
C THR A 103 -4.51 8.56 24.09
N ASN A 104 -4.99 9.75 23.75
CA ASN A 104 -5.59 10.74 24.64
C ASN A 104 -4.86 11.07 25.97
N ILE A 105 -4.04 12.13 25.98
CA ILE A 105 -3.55 12.74 27.24
C ILE A 105 -4.55 13.77 27.82
N ASN A 106 -5.51 14.35 27.07
CA ASN A 106 -6.43 15.41 27.57
C ASN A 106 -7.63 15.81 26.64
N GLY A 107 -8.36 14.86 26.08
CA GLY A 107 -9.49 15.06 25.16
C GLY A 107 -9.15 15.51 23.74
N GLY A 108 -7.87 15.62 23.38
CA GLY A 108 -7.41 15.94 22.03
C GLY A 108 -7.17 14.69 21.20
N THR A 109 -7.89 14.54 20.08
CA THR A 109 -7.61 13.54 19.04
C THR A 109 -6.51 14.04 18.10
N GLY A 110 -5.48 13.23 17.89
CA GLY A 110 -4.55 13.44 16.78
C GLY A 110 -3.53 12.31 16.69
N ALA A 111 -3.56 11.55 15.59
CA ALA A 111 -2.36 10.90 15.08
C ALA A 111 -1.39 12.03 14.69
N LEU A 112 -0.28 12.17 15.42
CA LEU A 112 0.60 13.35 15.35
C LEU A 112 2.06 13.01 15.10
N THR A 113 2.36 11.81 14.62
CA THR A 113 3.68 11.41 14.16
C THR A 113 3.74 11.49 12.63
N ASP A 114 4.90 11.87 12.10
CA ASP A 114 5.12 12.05 10.67
C ASP A 114 5.42 10.70 10.01
N SER A 115 4.39 9.89 9.82
CA SER A 115 4.56 8.56 9.21
C SER A 115 4.86 8.58 7.70
N PHE A 116 5.19 9.75 7.14
CA PHE A 116 5.68 9.89 5.78
C PHE A 116 7.14 9.45 5.69
N GLY A 117 7.43 8.64 4.68
CA GLY A 117 8.76 8.12 4.42
C GLY A 117 9.06 7.89 2.95
N VAL A 118 10.28 7.45 2.70
CA VAL A 118 10.71 6.93 1.41
C VAL A 118 11.22 5.51 1.59
N THR A 119 10.83 4.63 0.68
CA THR A 119 11.21 3.22 0.69
C THR A 119 11.80 2.84 -0.64
N GLY A 120 12.88 2.08 -0.62
CA GLY A 120 13.50 1.50 -1.80
C GLY A 120 13.85 0.03 -1.58
N GLY A 121 13.89 -0.74 -2.65
CA GLY A 121 14.16 -2.16 -2.54
C GLY A 121 14.37 -2.84 -3.88
N PHE A 122 14.51 -4.16 -3.81
CA PHE A 122 14.60 -5.02 -4.98
C PHE A 122 13.84 -6.32 -4.75
N ASN A 123 13.44 -6.95 -5.84
CA ASN A 123 12.89 -8.30 -5.82
C ASN A 123 13.44 -9.05 -7.03
N THR A 124 13.84 -10.30 -6.83
CA THR A 124 14.45 -11.12 -7.87
C THR A 124 13.97 -12.55 -7.78
N ALA A 125 13.98 -13.24 -8.92
CA ALA A 125 13.61 -14.64 -8.99
C ALA A 125 14.57 -15.48 -9.82
N PHE A 126 14.71 -16.72 -9.39
CA PHE A 126 15.57 -17.73 -10.00
C PHE A 126 14.72 -18.90 -10.47
N GLY A 127 14.99 -19.39 -11.67
CA GLY A 127 14.35 -20.57 -12.24
C GLY A 127 15.38 -21.64 -12.58
N PHE A 128 14.93 -22.90 -12.60
CA PHE A 128 15.74 -24.06 -12.90
C PHE A 128 15.27 -24.68 -14.22
N GLY A 129 15.71 -24.10 -15.35
CA GLY A 129 15.25 -24.49 -16.68
C GLY A 129 13.73 -24.37 -16.82
N ASP A 130 13.09 -25.47 -17.24
CA ASP A 130 11.64 -25.55 -17.47
C ASP A 130 10.83 -25.91 -16.22
N PHE A 131 11.48 -26.09 -15.06
CA PHE A 131 10.76 -26.39 -13.83
C PHE A 131 9.79 -25.25 -13.49
N PRO A 132 8.49 -25.53 -13.26
CA PRO A 132 7.48 -24.48 -13.11
C PRO A 132 7.58 -23.71 -11.78
N VAL A 133 8.24 -24.30 -10.77
CA VAL A 133 8.46 -23.67 -9.47
C VAL A 133 9.80 -22.93 -9.47
N ARG A 134 9.78 -21.73 -8.89
CA ARG A 134 10.88 -20.76 -8.86
C ARG A 134 11.14 -20.32 -7.44
N VAL A 135 12.37 -19.86 -7.20
CA VAL A 135 12.76 -19.20 -5.96
C VAL A 135 12.61 -17.70 -6.16
N GLN A 136 12.13 -16.99 -5.15
CA GLN A 136 12.20 -15.53 -5.08
C GLN A 136 12.89 -15.07 -3.82
N ILE A 137 13.64 -13.98 -3.93
CA ILE A 137 14.18 -13.22 -2.79
C ILE A 137 14.01 -11.74 -3.05
N GLY A 138 13.84 -10.96 -1.99
CA GLY A 138 13.87 -9.52 -2.08
C GLY A 138 14.09 -8.86 -0.73
N ALA A 139 14.44 -7.60 -0.78
CA ALA A 139 14.63 -6.78 0.39
C ALA A 139 14.20 -5.35 0.13
N SER A 140 13.75 -4.65 1.17
CA SER A 140 13.46 -3.23 1.10
C SER A 140 13.90 -2.53 2.37
N HIS A 141 14.20 -1.25 2.24
CA HIS A 141 14.55 -0.37 3.34
C HIS A 141 13.78 0.94 3.20
N GLY A 142 13.11 1.34 4.27
CA GLY A 142 12.36 2.58 4.36
C GLY A 142 12.85 3.46 5.50
N VAL A 143 12.80 4.77 5.29
CA VAL A 143 13.11 5.79 6.30
C VAL A 143 11.90 6.72 6.44
N TYR A 144 11.41 6.92 7.66
CA TYR A 144 10.21 7.69 7.98
C TYR A 144 10.48 8.76 9.04
N ASP A 145 9.45 9.53 9.40
CA ASP A 145 9.52 10.61 10.39
C ASP A 145 10.50 11.71 10.02
N PHE A 146 10.45 12.18 8.77
CA PHE A 146 11.34 13.25 8.32
C PHE A 146 11.19 14.55 9.13
N LYS A 147 9.99 14.87 9.60
CA LYS A 147 9.72 16.00 10.52
C LYS A 147 9.93 15.66 12.00
N GLY A 148 10.23 14.41 12.30
CA GLY A 148 10.29 13.89 13.66
C GLY A 148 8.91 13.53 14.19
N ARG A 149 8.89 13.14 15.46
CA ARG A 149 7.73 12.64 16.18
C ARG A 149 7.33 13.62 17.28
N LEU A 150 6.18 13.37 17.91
CA LEU A 150 5.87 14.06 19.15
C LEU A 150 6.95 13.78 20.20
N GLY A 151 7.43 14.83 20.86
CA GLY A 151 8.51 14.79 21.87
C GLY A 151 8.14 14.10 23.18
N LEU A 152 7.66 12.86 23.13
CA LEU A 152 7.40 12.03 24.31
C LEU A 152 8.66 11.30 24.80
N THR A 153 9.65 11.13 23.94
CA THR A 153 10.93 10.48 24.25
C THR A 153 12.10 11.39 23.85
N PRO A 154 13.30 11.27 24.46
CA PRO A 154 14.47 12.07 24.11
C PRO A 154 14.90 12.02 22.63
N ASN A 155 14.65 10.93 21.91
CA ASN A 155 15.08 10.77 20.51
C ASN A 155 13.92 10.96 19.52
N PHE A 156 12.95 11.80 19.87
CA PHE A 156 11.80 12.12 19.02
C PHE A 156 12.16 12.72 17.65
N THR A 157 13.39 13.19 17.46
CA THR A 157 13.90 13.70 16.18
C THR A 157 14.48 12.62 15.28
N ASP A 158 14.79 11.45 15.83
CA ASP A 158 15.43 10.37 15.10
C ASP A 158 14.45 9.73 14.10
N LYS A 159 15.00 9.14 13.05
CA LYS A 159 14.22 8.62 11.91
C LYS A 159 13.89 7.16 12.08
N GLU A 160 12.63 6.81 11.89
CA GLU A 160 12.23 5.42 11.82
C GLU A 160 12.91 4.73 10.65
N LYS A 161 13.30 3.48 10.84
CA LYS A 161 13.86 2.68 9.76
C LYS A 161 13.17 1.34 9.72
N HIS A 162 12.56 1.01 8.59
CA HIS A 162 11.97 -0.31 8.35
C HIS A 162 12.84 -1.07 7.37
N THR A 163 13.10 -2.33 7.66
CA THR A 163 13.78 -3.25 6.75
C THR A 163 12.94 -4.49 6.61
N PHE A 164 12.63 -4.87 5.37
CA PHE A 164 11.92 -6.11 5.06
C PHE A 164 12.83 -7.02 4.27
N PHE A 165 12.78 -8.31 4.60
CA PHE A 165 13.36 -9.39 3.80
C PHE A 165 12.26 -10.38 3.44
N THR A 166 12.26 -10.84 2.19
CA THR A 166 11.30 -11.83 1.70
C THR A 166 12.07 -12.91 0.98
N ALA A 167 11.80 -14.18 1.28
CA ALA A 167 12.34 -15.32 0.55
C ALA A 167 11.30 -16.42 0.43
N GLY A 168 11.24 -17.11 -0.71
CA GLY A 168 10.30 -18.22 -0.85
C GLY A 168 10.23 -18.86 -2.21
N LEU A 169 9.17 -19.64 -2.40
CA LEU A 169 8.92 -20.44 -3.59
C LEU A 169 7.60 -20.03 -4.24
N TYR A 170 7.56 -20.06 -5.56
CA TYR A 170 6.33 -19.77 -6.29
C TYR A 170 6.26 -20.50 -7.63
N LYS A 171 5.03 -20.70 -8.09
CA LYS A 171 4.66 -21.05 -9.47
C LYS A 171 3.74 -19.96 -9.97
N LYS A 172 4.07 -19.36 -11.11
CA LYS A 172 3.16 -18.46 -11.83
C LYS A 172 2.40 -19.22 -12.89
N GLY A 173 1.11 -18.89 -13.08
CA GLY A 173 0.36 -19.35 -14.23
C GLY A 173 0.97 -18.84 -15.55
N ASP A 174 0.65 -19.53 -16.62
CA ASP A 174 0.97 -19.18 -17.99
C ASP A 174 -0.26 -19.48 -18.86
N ILE A 175 -1.20 -18.54 -18.86
CA ILE A 175 -2.52 -18.76 -19.47
C ILE A 175 -2.44 -19.00 -20.98
N ASP A 176 -1.42 -18.46 -21.63
CA ASP A 176 -1.20 -18.65 -23.07
C ASP A 176 -0.76 -20.09 -23.38
N ASN A 177 -0.23 -20.81 -22.39
CA ASN A 177 0.12 -22.23 -22.45
C ASN A 177 -0.88 -23.13 -21.68
N GLY A 178 -2.06 -22.62 -21.33
CA GLY A 178 -3.12 -23.37 -20.66
C GLY A 178 -2.97 -23.52 -19.14
N ASP A 179 -1.87 -23.05 -18.55
CA ASP A 179 -1.66 -23.08 -17.10
C ASP A 179 -2.29 -21.85 -16.45
N ARG A 180 -3.35 -22.06 -15.68
CA ARG A 180 -4.11 -20.95 -15.06
C ARG A 180 -3.75 -20.71 -13.60
N LEU A 181 -2.94 -21.58 -13.00
CA LEU A 181 -2.75 -21.62 -11.55
C LEU A 181 -1.47 -20.90 -11.13
N SER A 182 -1.62 -19.87 -10.29
CA SER A 182 -0.52 -19.20 -9.58
C SER A 182 -0.56 -19.58 -8.10
N VAL A 183 0.57 -20.02 -7.54
CA VAL A 183 0.70 -20.34 -6.11
C VAL A 183 2.05 -19.84 -5.61
N GLY A 184 2.10 -19.25 -4.43
CA GLY A 184 3.36 -18.86 -3.81
C GLY A 184 3.30 -18.93 -2.29
N LEU A 185 4.46 -19.16 -1.69
CA LEU A 185 4.67 -19.13 -0.25
C LEU A 185 6.02 -18.46 0.01
N VAL A 186 6.01 -17.42 0.83
CA VAL A 186 7.22 -16.71 1.27
C VAL A 186 7.29 -16.62 2.78
N TYR A 187 8.52 -16.56 3.27
CA TYR A 187 8.88 -16.15 4.61
C TYR A 187 9.31 -14.69 4.55
N ASP A 188 8.64 -13.84 5.33
CA ASP A 188 8.93 -12.43 5.45
C ASP A 188 9.52 -12.13 6.84
N VAL A 189 10.54 -11.28 6.89
CA VAL A 189 11.12 -10.73 8.13
C VAL A 189 10.97 -9.23 8.09
N PHE A 190 10.49 -8.65 9.18
CA PHE A 190 10.39 -7.22 9.41
C PHE A 190 11.30 -6.84 10.57
N GLN A 191 12.18 -5.88 10.32
CA GLN A 191 12.98 -5.24 11.35
C GLN A 191 12.69 -3.75 11.33
N ALA A 192 12.31 -3.18 12.46
CA ALA A 192 12.20 -1.74 12.60
C ALA A 192 13.10 -1.23 13.71
N LYS A 193 13.74 -0.10 13.45
CA LYS A 193 14.48 0.66 14.46
C LYS A 193 13.74 1.93 14.77
N GLN A 194 13.70 2.25 16.05
CA GLN A 194 13.03 3.42 16.57
C GLN A 194 11.55 3.44 16.21
N TRP A 195 10.88 2.29 16.30
CA TRP A 195 9.54 2.08 15.77
C TRP A 195 8.44 2.81 16.56
N GLY A 196 7.63 3.58 15.84
CA GLY A 196 6.52 4.35 16.39
C GLY A 196 6.94 5.49 17.33
N ILE A 197 5.97 5.99 18.09
CA ILE A 197 6.15 7.17 18.93
C ILE A 197 7.15 6.98 20.08
N ASN A 198 7.34 5.75 20.55
CA ASN A 198 8.26 5.40 21.64
C ASN A 198 9.65 5.00 21.11
N ALA A 199 10.17 5.78 20.17
CA ALA A 199 11.40 5.58 19.42
C ALA A 199 12.64 5.09 20.21
N ASN A 200 12.73 5.39 21.52
CA ASN A 200 13.88 5.00 22.34
C ASN A 200 13.84 3.54 22.81
N ALA A 201 12.66 2.92 22.82
CA ALA A 201 12.45 1.60 23.43
C ALA A 201 12.03 0.52 22.41
N ASN A 202 11.85 0.90 21.14
CA ASN A 202 11.22 0.04 20.13
C ASN A 202 12.18 -0.25 18.97
N ASP A 203 13.09 -1.19 19.18
CA ASP A 203 13.71 -1.91 18.07
C ASP A 203 13.03 -3.27 18.01
N ILE A 204 12.29 -3.53 16.93
CA ILE A 204 11.42 -4.70 16.81
C ILE A 204 11.88 -5.61 15.68
N SER A 205 11.74 -6.92 15.87
CA SER A 205 11.99 -7.94 14.86
C SER A 205 10.84 -8.95 14.86
N LEU A 206 10.12 -9.00 13.75
CA LEU A 206 8.97 -9.88 13.57
C LEU A 206 9.12 -10.70 12.28
N SER A 207 8.43 -11.83 12.19
CA SER A 207 8.36 -12.65 10.99
C SER A 207 6.97 -13.24 10.75
N GLN A 208 6.68 -13.51 9.47
CA GLN A 208 5.43 -14.13 9.03
C GLN A 208 5.67 -15.08 7.86
N LEU A 209 4.78 -16.05 7.69
CA LEU A 209 4.54 -16.70 6.41
C LEU A 209 3.51 -15.91 5.63
N ARG A 210 3.71 -15.76 4.33
CA ARG A 210 2.72 -15.16 3.42
C ARG A 210 2.52 -16.05 2.20
N GLY A 211 1.27 -16.44 1.98
CA GLY A 211 0.87 -17.34 0.91
C GLY A 211 -0.14 -16.72 -0.03
N THR A 212 -0.13 -17.15 -1.30
CA THR A 212 -1.18 -16.82 -2.26
C THR A 212 -1.51 -17.99 -3.17
N VAL A 213 -2.78 -18.10 -3.55
CA VAL A 213 -3.28 -18.99 -4.60
C VAL A 213 -4.22 -18.18 -5.50
N GLY A 214 -4.05 -18.30 -6.81
CA GLY A 214 -4.82 -17.56 -7.81
C GLY A 214 -5.11 -18.40 -9.04
N VAL A 215 -6.27 -18.17 -9.65
CA VAL A 215 -6.69 -18.82 -10.89
C VAL A 215 -7.06 -17.78 -11.94
N ALA A 216 -6.37 -17.81 -13.06
CA ALA A 216 -6.67 -16.95 -14.21
C ALA A 216 -7.94 -17.43 -14.94
N LEU A 217 -8.99 -16.63 -14.86
CA LEU A 217 -10.27 -16.89 -15.52
C LEU A 217 -10.18 -16.57 -17.01
N THR A 218 -9.50 -15.46 -17.33
CA THR A 218 -9.23 -14.97 -18.67
C THR A 218 -7.83 -14.41 -18.77
N ARG A 219 -7.37 -14.01 -19.96
CA ARG A 219 -6.07 -13.35 -20.13
C ARG A 219 -5.97 -12.05 -19.33
N SER A 220 -7.09 -11.42 -19.00
CA SER A 220 -7.14 -10.14 -18.30
C SER A 220 -7.60 -10.24 -16.85
N THR A 221 -8.08 -11.39 -16.36
CA THR A 221 -8.69 -11.46 -15.02
C THR A 221 -8.29 -12.72 -14.28
N GLU A 222 -7.86 -12.54 -13.03
CA GLU A 222 -7.52 -13.58 -12.06
C GLU A 222 -8.28 -13.31 -10.75
N ILE A 223 -8.71 -14.38 -10.10
CA ILE A 223 -9.24 -14.32 -8.74
C ILE A 223 -8.41 -15.21 -7.84
N GLY A 224 -8.35 -14.90 -6.55
CA GLY A 224 -7.60 -15.74 -5.64
C GLY A 224 -7.74 -15.37 -4.17
N LEU A 225 -6.93 -16.06 -3.38
CA LEU A 225 -6.76 -15.84 -1.97
C LEU A 225 -5.30 -15.52 -1.66
N TRP A 226 -5.07 -14.69 -0.67
CA TRP A 226 -3.78 -14.57 -0.02
C TRP A 226 -3.96 -14.43 1.48
N GLY A 227 -2.94 -14.81 2.23
CA GLY A 227 -3.00 -14.71 3.69
C GLY A 227 -1.62 -14.71 4.31
N THR A 228 -1.60 -14.38 5.60
CA THR A 228 -0.39 -14.32 6.42
C THR A 228 -0.58 -15.12 7.70
N HIS A 229 0.52 -15.65 8.21
CA HIS A 229 0.57 -16.27 9.53
C HIS A 229 1.79 -15.77 10.30
N ALA A 230 1.59 -15.20 11.48
CA ALA A 230 2.65 -14.79 12.40
C ALA A 230 3.48 -15.99 12.85
N LEU A 231 4.80 -15.80 12.97
CA LEU A 231 5.71 -16.87 13.39
C LEU A 231 6.41 -16.60 14.73
N ASP A 232 6.48 -15.34 15.12
CA ASP A 232 7.12 -14.90 16.35
C ASP A 232 6.37 -13.71 16.96
N THR A 233 6.85 -13.31 18.13
CA THR A 233 6.37 -12.16 18.88
C THR A 233 7.57 -11.37 19.38
N ASP A 234 7.42 -10.06 19.53
CA ASP A 234 8.39 -9.18 20.18
C ASP A 234 7.70 -8.33 21.25
N ARG A 235 8.40 -7.41 21.90
CA ARG A 235 7.83 -6.45 22.84
C ARG A 235 8.14 -5.03 22.41
N ALA A 236 7.11 -4.19 22.42
CA ALA A 236 7.25 -2.76 22.12
C ALA A 236 6.50 -1.92 23.15
N ALA A 237 7.09 -0.79 23.51
CA ALA A 237 6.45 0.25 24.27
C ALA A 237 5.38 0.92 23.40
N ILE A 238 4.12 0.80 23.81
CA ILE A 238 2.94 1.39 23.15
C ILE A 238 2.34 2.42 24.10
N THR A 239 1.91 3.55 23.54
CA THR A 239 1.28 4.62 24.34
C THR A 239 -0.23 4.41 24.41
N VAL A 240 -0.69 4.00 25.59
CA VAL A 240 -2.12 3.82 25.90
C VAL A 240 -2.65 4.99 26.75
N ALA A 241 -3.97 5.17 26.77
CA ALA A 241 -4.61 6.28 27.48
C ALA A 241 -4.23 6.28 28.96
N GLY A 242 -3.58 7.36 29.39
CA GLY A 242 -3.13 7.54 30.77
C GLY A 242 -1.84 6.80 31.14
N ALA A 243 -1.21 6.04 30.23
CA ALA A 243 0.04 5.35 30.48
C ALA A 243 0.95 5.35 29.23
N PRO A 244 1.90 6.31 29.12
CA PRO A 244 2.90 6.27 28.06
C PRO A 244 3.88 5.11 28.26
N GLY A 245 4.29 4.48 27.17
CA GLY A 245 5.36 3.48 27.16
C GLY A 245 5.03 2.13 27.83
N VAL A 246 3.76 1.69 27.79
CA VAL A 246 3.40 0.35 28.29
C VAL A 246 3.99 -0.70 27.36
N LEU A 247 4.80 -1.60 27.91
CA LEU A 247 5.47 -2.64 27.14
C LEU A 247 4.48 -3.77 26.82
N SER A 248 3.95 -3.77 25.59
CA SER A 248 3.05 -4.81 25.08
C SER A 248 3.82 -5.87 24.31
N THR A 249 3.28 -7.09 24.26
CA THR A 249 3.70 -8.09 23.28
C THR A 249 3.10 -7.70 21.94
N ILE A 250 3.88 -7.82 20.87
CA ILE A 250 3.45 -7.53 19.51
C ILE A 250 3.77 -8.69 18.58
N HIS A 251 2.98 -8.82 17.51
CA HIS A 251 3.20 -9.82 16.45
C HIS A 251 2.69 -9.31 15.10
N ALA A 252 3.06 -10.01 14.03
CA ALA A 252 2.48 -9.77 12.70
C ALA A 252 1.01 -10.20 12.69
N MET A 253 0.12 -9.48 12.00
CA MET A 253 -1.30 -9.87 11.93
C MET A 253 -1.52 -11.10 11.06
N ASP A 254 -2.38 -11.99 11.52
CA ASP A 254 -2.89 -13.11 10.75
C ASP A 254 -4.01 -12.63 9.82
N GLN A 255 -3.84 -12.84 8.52
CA GLN A 255 -4.73 -12.29 7.49
C GLN A 255 -5.25 -13.38 6.56
N LEU A 256 -6.50 -13.25 6.13
CA LEU A 256 -7.04 -13.98 4.99
C LEU A 256 -7.85 -13.05 4.09
N ASN A 257 -7.38 -12.88 2.87
CA ASN A 257 -7.87 -11.92 1.90
C ASN A 257 -8.31 -12.62 0.61
N PHE A 258 -9.48 -12.24 0.10
CA PHE A 258 -9.90 -12.52 -1.27
C PHE A 258 -9.51 -11.38 -2.18
N TYR A 259 -9.02 -11.68 -3.38
CA TYR A 259 -8.64 -10.66 -4.35
C TYR A 259 -9.20 -10.92 -5.75
N VAL A 260 -9.36 -9.81 -6.48
CA VAL A 260 -9.57 -9.79 -7.92
C VAL A 260 -8.45 -8.98 -8.54
N LYS A 261 -7.79 -9.56 -9.54
CA LYS A 261 -6.70 -8.97 -10.30
C LYS A 261 -7.11 -8.82 -11.75
N HIS A 262 -6.90 -7.62 -12.31
CA HIS A 262 -7.25 -7.29 -13.68
C HIS A 262 -6.08 -6.66 -14.43
N ASN A 263 -5.76 -7.18 -15.62
CA ASN A 263 -4.78 -6.63 -16.54
C ASN A 263 -5.48 -5.91 -17.70
N PHE A 264 -5.25 -4.61 -17.81
CA PHE A 264 -5.80 -3.76 -18.85
C PHE A 264 -5.03 -3.92 -20.17
N ALA A 265 -5.66 -3.56 -21.29
CA ALA A 265 -5.07 -3.72 -22.63
C ALA A 265 -3.73 -2.97 -22.83
N PHE A 266 -3.46 -1.94 -22.04
CA PHE A 266 -2.20 -1.19 -22.06
C PHE A 266 -1.14 -1.76 -21.09
N GLY A 267 -1.40 -2.91 -20.47
CA GLY A 267 -0.48 -3.63 -19.59
C GLY A 267 -0.50 -3.20 -18.12
N ALA A 268 -1.41 -2.31 -17.73
CA ALA A 268 -1.58 -1.99 -16.31
C ALA A 268 -2.30 -3.10 -15.58
N LEU A 269 -1.84 -3.40 -14.38
CA LEU A 269 -2.37 -4.40 -13.49
C LEU A 269 -2.99 -3.73 -12.27
N VAL A 270 -4.23 -4.08 -11.94
CA VAL A 270 -4.89 -3.65 -10.70
C VAL A 270 -5.34 -4.88 -9.93
N THR A 271 -4.97 -4.96 -8.66
CA THR A 271 -5.44 -5.98 -7.72
C THR A 271 -6.20 -5.29 -6.60
N ALA A 272 -7.48 -5.58 -6.45
CA ALA A 272 -8.28 -5.15 -5.31
C ALA A 272 -8.55 -6.36 -4.40
N TYR A 273 -8.55 -6.15 -3.10
CA TYR A 273 -8.79 -7.21 -2.13
C TYR A 273 -9.58 -6.75 -0.92
N VAL A 274 -10.26 -7.72 -0.31
CA VAL A 274 -10.94 -7.59 0.98
C VAL A 274 -10.68 -8.85 1.80
N GLY A 275 -10.47 -8.69 3.09
CA GLY A 275 -10.19 -9.83 3.95
C GLY A 275 -10.55 -9.62 5.40
N ARG A 276 -10.36 -10.69 6.16
CA ARG A 276 -10.54 -10.74 7.60
C ARG A 276 -9.19 -10.91 8.27
N LEU A 277 -9.11 -10.33 9.45
CA LEU A 277 -8.01 -10.46 10.39
C LEU A 277 -8.39 -11.44 11.50
N SER A 278 -7.41 -11.98 12.22
CA SER A 278 -7.69 -12.84 13.38
C SER A 278 -8.49 -12.08 14.43
N GLY A 279 -9.39 -12.77 15.13
CA GLY A 279 -10.17 -12.18 16.22
C GLY A 279 -9.33 -11.78 17.43
N GLN A 280 -8.07 -12.18 17.47
CA GLN A 280 -7.09 -11.77 18.48
C GLN A 280 -6.40 -10.44 18.12
N ASP A 281 -6.51 -9.98 16.86
CA ASP A 281 -5.86 -8.76 16.40
C ASP A 281 -6.78 -7.55 16.62
N ILE A 282 -6.20 -6.34 16.67
CA ILE A 282 -7.00 -5.11 16.87
C ILE A 282 -7.90 -4.77 15.67
N GLY A 283 -7.57 -5.31 14.50
CA GLY A 283 -8.29 -5.08 13.24
C GLY A 283 -9.25 -6.21 12.94
N LYS A 284 -10.39 -5.87 12.32
CA LYS A 284 -11.46 -6.82 11.95
C LYS A 284 -11.44 -7.18 10.48
N MET A 285 -11.36 -6.15 9.64
CA MET A 285 -11.46 -6.25 8.19
C MET A 285 -10.33 -5.46 7.56
N GLN A 286 -9.84 -5.95 6.42
CA GLN A 286 -8.85 -5.28 5.61
C GLN A 286 -9.39 -5.03 4.21
N TYR A 287 -9.02 -3.90 3.63
CA TYR A 287 -9.32 -3.51 2.26
C TYR A 287 -8.06 -2.97 1.62
N GLY A 288 -7.78 -3.36 0.39
CA GLY A 288 -6.65 -2.76 -0.30
C GLY A 288 -6.69 -2.86 -1.80
N LEU A 289 -5.78 -2.10 -2.39
CA LEU A 289 -5.65 -1.88 -3.81
C LEU A 289 -4.16 -1.77 -4.15
N ASN A 290 -3.71 -2.61 -5.07
CA ASN A 290 -2.39 -2.53 -5.68
C ASN A 290 -2.60 -2.20 -7.16
N ALA A 291 -1.95 -1.16 -7.66
CA ALA A 291 -1.99 -0.79 -9.06
C ALA A 291 -0.57 -0.64 -9.60
N GLU A 292 -0.34 -1.12 -10.81
CA GLU A 292 0.92 -0.95 -11.53
C GLU A 292 0.61 -0.61 -12.99
N ALA A 293 1.27 0.38 -13.56
CA ALA A 293 1.12 0.77 -14.95
C ALA A 293 2.48 0.93 -15.63
N PRO A 294 2.77 0.18 -16.71
CA PRO A 294 4.01 0.32 -17.44
C PRO A 294 4.06 1.69 -18.14
N LEU A 295 5.15 2.41 -17.94
CA LEU A 295 5.49 3.62 -18.69
C LEU A 295 6.19 3.28 -20.00
N ASN A 296 7.01 2.22 -19.96
CA ASN A 296 7.67 1.59 -21.10
C ASN A 296 8.04 0.14 -20.70
N ASN A 297 8.91 -0.52 -21.48
CA ASN A 297 9.33 -1.90 -21.19
C ASN A 297 10.13 -2.04 -19.89
N TYR A 298 10.81 -1.00 -19.44
CA TYR A 298 11.71 -1.03 -18.29
C TYR A 298 11.15 -0.34 -17.06
N TRP A 299 10.24 0.62 -17.23
CA TRP A 299 9.73 1.42 -16.13
C TRP A 299 8.24 1.21 -15.96
N SER A 300 7.80 1.06 -14.71
CA SER A 300 6.40 1.19 -14.33
C SER A 300 6.24 2.19 -13.19
N VAL A 301 5.04 2.75 -13.09
CA VAL A 301 4.57 3.44 -11.88
C VAL A 301 3.71 2.45 -11.11
N PHE A 302 3.86 2.42 -9.78
CA PHE A 302 3.02 1.60 -8.93
C PHE A 302 2.40 2.41 -7.79
N SER A 303 1.32 1.89 -7.24
CA SER A 303 0.71 2.38 -6.02
C SER A 303 0.11 1.24 -5.23
N THR A 304 0.21 1.31 -3.91
CA THR A 304 -0.36 0.35 -2.98
C THR A 304 -1.13 1.10 -1.91
N ILE A 305 -2.36 0.70 -1.65
CA ILE A 305 -3.21 1.27 -0.60
C ILE A 305 -3.77 0.11 0.21
N ASN A 306 -3.75 0.27 1.53
CA ASN A 306 -4.35 -0.67 2.46
C ASN A 306 -5.03 0.09 3.60
N TYR A 307 -6.17 -0.43 4.05
CA TYR A 307 -6.94 0.07 5.18
C TYR A 307 -7.41 -1.09 6.06
N VAL A 308 -7.20 -0.96 7.37
CA VAL A 308 -7.64 -1.90 8.39
C VAL A 308 -8.71 -1.23 9.24
N SER A 309 -9.91 -1.79 9.20
CA SER A 309 -11.01 -1.40 10.06
C SER A 309 -10.82 -2.00 11.46
N PRO A 310 -10.87 -1.21 12.54
CA PRO A 310 -10.68 -1.70 13.90
C PRO A 310 -11.89 -2.54 14.37
N HIS A 311 -11.66 -3.42 15.34
CA HIS A 311 -12.74 -4.07 16.10
C HIS A 311 -13.50 -3.07 16.98
N THR A 312 -12.79 -2.08 17.51
CA THR A 312 -13.31 -1.10 18.44
C THR A 312 -14.25 -0.11 17.74
N PRO A 313 -15.40 0.26 18.36
CA PRO A 313 -16.30 1.27 17.81
C PRO A 313 -15.63 2.63 17.55
N ALA A 314 -16.32 3.47 16.77
CA ALA A 314 -15.87 4.83 16.50
C ALA A 314 -15.58 5.61 17.79
N GLY A 315 -14.46 6.34 17.80
CA GLY A 315 -13.98 7.09 18.95
C GLY A 315 -12.45 7.06 19.05
N PRO A 316 -11.86 7.63 20.11
CA PRO A 316 -10.41 7.69 20.29
C PRO A 316 -9.73 6.32 20.30
N LEU A 317 -10.39 5.30 20.86
CA LEU A 317 -9.86 3.93 20.89
C LEU A 317 -9.89 3.28 19.50
N GLY A 318 -11.02 3.36 18.78
CA GLY A 318 -11.11 2.88 17.40
C GLY A 318 -10.11 3.58 16.47
N SER A 319 -9.94 4.89 16.62
CA SER A 319 -8.90 5.65 15.89
C SER A 319 -7.49 5.16 16.23
N GLY A 320 -7.21 4.77 17.48
CA GLY A 320 -5.91 4.20 17.87
C GLY A 320 -5.65 2.78 17.37
N HIS A 321 -6.69 2.05 16.97
CA HIS A 321 -6.60 0.68 16.43
C HIS A 321 -6.68 0.63 14.90
N GLU A 322 -6.97 1.75 14.26
CA GLU A 322 -6.97 1.88 12.81
C GLU A 322 -5.54 1.83 12.27
N GLN A 323 -5.33 1.04 11.22
CA GLN A 323 -4.08 1.00 10.47
C GLN A 323 -4.34 1.27 9.00
N PHE A 324 -3.42 1.94 8.35
CA PHE A 324 -3.47 2.12 6.91
C PHE A 324 -2.06 2.29 6.35
N SER A 325 -1.93 2.11 5.05
CA SER A 325 -0.73 2.50 4.31
C SER A 325 -1.11 2.95 2.91
N ALA A 326 -0.41 3.95 2.39
CA ALA A 326 -0.52 4.35 1.00
C ALA A 326 0.86 4.70 0.45
N SER A 327 1.25 4.04 -0.64
CA SER A 327 2.50 4.30 -1.33
C SER A 327 2.29 4.56 -2.81
N VAL A 328 3.22 5.33 -3.38
CA VAL A 328 3.33 5.57 -4.81
C VAL A 328 4.80 5.61 -5.19
N GLY A 329 5.16 4.97 -6.29
CA GLY A 329 6.56 4.81 -6.64
C GLY A 329 6.80 4.44 -8.10
N LEU A 330 8.08 4.22 -8.38
CA LEU A 330 8.58 3.77 -9.66
C LEU A 330 9.30 2.44 -9.49
N THR A 331 9.12 1.55 -10.47
CA THR A 331 9.82 0.28 -10.56
C THR A 331 10.63 0.24 -11.85
N PHE A 332 11.89 -0.17 -11.75
CA PHE A 332 12.76 -0.43 -12.89
C PHE A 332 13.03 -1.94 -13.04
N TYR A 333 12.70 -2.46 -14.20
CA TYR A 333 12.81 -3.85 -14.59
C TYR A 333 14.02 -4.05 -15.50
N PHE A 334 15.06 -4.72 -15.02
CA PHE A 334 16.27 -4.95 -15.80
C PHE A 334 16.02 -5.80 -17.05
N GLY A 335 15.00 -6.67 -17.02
CA GLY A 335 14.62 -7.53 -18.15
C GLY A 335 13.77 -6.88 -19.23
N GLY A 336 13.38 -5.60 -19.09
CA GLY A 336 12.45 -5.00 -20.05
C GLY A 336 11.05 -5.65 -20.04
N ASN A 337 10.66 -6.21 -18.89
CA ASN A 337 9.43 -6.97 -18.67
C ASN A 337 8.41 -6.24 -17.77
N ALA A 338 8.47 -4.91 -17.72
CA ALA A 338 7.50 -4.08 -16.99
C ALA A 338 6.08 -4.19 -17.56
N ALA A 339 5.95 -4.26 -18.89
CA ALA A 339 4.67 -4.45 -19.55
C ALA A 339 4.35 -5.94 -19.67
N ASN A 340 3.10 -6.32 -19.37
CA ASN A 340 2.64 -7.69 -19.55
C ASN A 340 1.31 -7.79 -20.31
N PRO A 341 1.20 -8.69 -21.30
CA PRO A 341 -0.05 -8.88 -22.03
C PRO A 341 -1.10 -9.67 -21.23
N SER A 342 -0.73 -10.38 -20.16
CA SER A 342 -1.65 -11.22 -19.40
C SER A 342 -1.64 -10.93 -17.89
N VAL A 343 -2.73 -11.32 -17.24
CA VAL A 343 -2.93 -11.19 -15.79
C VAL A 343 -1.98 -12.08 -14.97
N THR A 344 -1.50 -13.18 -15.56
CA THR A 344 -0.53 -14.08 -14.92
C THR A 344 0.89 -13.50 -14.94
N GLY A 345 1.12 -12.46 -15.76
CA GLY A 345 2.38 -11.75 -15.78
C GLY A 345 3.50 -12.55 -16.44
N ASN A 346 4.74 -12.10 -16.24
CA ASN A 346 5.93 -12.80 -16.72
C ASN A 346 6.22 -13.91 -15.69
N LYS A 347 6.18 -15.17 -16.14
CA LYS A 347 6.41 -16.34 -15.28
C LYS A 347 7.77 -16.31 -14.56
N ASN A 348 8.74 -15.59 -15.11
CA ASN A 348 10.08 -15.49 -14.54
C ASN A 348 10.23 -14.38 -13.49
N LEU A 349 9.29 -13.43 -13.41
CA LEU A 349 9.30 -12.40 -12.37
C LEU A 349 8.69 -12.92 -11.06
N PRO A 350 9.16 -12.44 -9.89
CA PRO A 350 8.58 -12.78 -8.59
C PRO A 350 7.04 -12.72 -8.57
N LEU A 351 6.40 -13.68 -7.89
CA LEU A 351 4.94 -13.69 -7.74
C LEU A 351 4.47 -12.76 -6.63
N LEU A 352 5.17 -12.80 -5.50
CA LEU A 352 4.87 -11.98 -4.33
C LEU A 352 5.86 -10.81 -4.30
N PRO A 353 5.39 -9.55 -4.15
CA PRO A 353 6.29 -8.44 -3.91
C PRO A 353 6.98 -8.61 -2.54
N VAL A 354 8.12 -7.94 -2.34
CA VAL A 354 8.72 -7.81 -1.01
C VAL A 354 7.65 -7.30 -0.05
N ALA A 355 7.65 -7.83 1.18
CA ALA A 355 6.77 -7.30 2.22
C ALA A 355 6.98 -5.80 2.42
N GLY A 356 5.92 -5.13 2.84
CA GLY A 356 5.94 -3.73 3.25
C GLY A 356 4.78 -3.45 4.20
N ASN A 357 4.61 -2.17 4.57
CA ASN A 357 3.60 -1.73 5.55
C ASN A 357 2.15 -2.09 5.18
N SER A 358 1.87 -2.44 3.90
CA SER A 358 0.55 -2.86 3.44
C SER A 358 0.27 -4.36 3.60
N THR A 359 1.30 -5.20 3.70
CA THR A 359 1.17 -6.67 3.76
C THR A 359 1.80 -7.28 5.01
N PHE A 360 2.52 -6.49 5.79
CA PHE A 360 3.09 -6.85 7.08
C PHE A 360 2.55 -5.88 8.12
N LEU A 361 1.34 -6.19 8.60
CA LEU A 361 0.66 -5.39 9.62
C LEU A 361 1.10 -5.89 11.00
N VAL A 362 1.22 -5.00 11.96
CA VAL A 362 1.66 -5.32 13.33
C VAL A 362 0.52 -5.06 14.31
N THR A 363 0.28 -5.97 15.24
CA THR A 363 -0.76 -5.88 16.28
C THR A 363 -0.17 -6.15 17.68
N ASP A 364 -0.89 -5.75 18.73
CA ASP A 364 -0.59 -6.02 20.15
C ASP A 364 -1.61 -6.93 20.83
#